data_AF-A0A7X5N504-F1
#
_entry.id   AF-A0A7X5N504-F1
#
_cell.length_a   1.000
_cell.length_b   1.000
_cell.length_c   1.000
_cell.angle_alpha   90.00
_cell.angle_beta   90.00
_cell.angle_gamma   90.00
#
_symmetry.space_group_name_H-M   'P 1'
#
loop_
_entity.id
_entity.type
_entity.pdbx_description
1 polymer ?
#
loop_
_entity_poly.entity_id
_entity_poly.type
_entity_poly.pdbx_seq_one_letter_code
_entity_poly.pdbx_strand_id
1 'polypeptide(L)' 'GTGGHGHTFPGATLPFGMVQLSPDTYNAVWDSCSGYHESDGSIMGFSHTHLSGTGIGDMLDFLLVPATGEVKLVPGALDA' A
#
# COMPACT_ATOMS: atom_id res chain seq x y z
N GLY A 1 -6.48 -4.52 11.88
CA GLY A 1 -5.72 -5.47 11.05
C GLY A 1 -5.01 -4.67 10.00
N THR A 2 -5.79 -4.05 9.12
CA THR A 2 -5.37 -2.97 8.23
C THR A 2 -5.31 -1.61 8.93
N GLY A 3 -6.09 -1.36 9.99
CA GLY A 3 -5.88 -0.24 10.91
C GLY A 3 -5.23 -0.64 12.22
N GLY A 4 -4.84 0.38 12.99
CA GLY A 4 -4.02 0.25 14.19
C GLY A 4 -2.67 -0.39 13.84
N HIS A 5 -2.04 -1.07 14.80
CA HIS A 5 -0.69 -1.61 14.63
C HIS A 5 -0.66 -3.05 14.08
N GLY A 6 -1.65 -3.42 13.26
CA GLY A 6 -1.76 -4.76 12.70
C GLY A 6 -0.89 -5.00 11.48
N HIS A 7 -0.73 -3.97 10.64
CA HIS A 7 0.09 -3.96 9.42
C HIS A 7 -0.23 -5.12 8.47
N THR A 8 -1.49 -5.48 8.31
CA THR A 8 -1.92 -6.40 7.25
C THR A 8 -2.39 -5.63 6.03
N PHE A 9 -2.23 -6.18 4.83
CA PHE A 9 -2.77 -5.59 3.60
C PHE A 9 -4.13 -6.21 3.22
N PRO A 10 -5.06 -5.45 2.60
CA PRO A 10 -6.37 -5.95 2.16
C PRO A 10 -6.36 -6.59 0.75
N GLY A 11 -5.23 -6.53 0.04
CA GLY A 11 -5.08 -6.99 -1.33
C GLY A 11 -5.34 -8.48 -1.58
N ALA A 12 -5.61 -8.79 -2.86
CA ALA A 12 -5.90 -10.14 -3.29
C ALA A 12 -4.62 -11.00 -3.38
N THR A 13 -4.66 -12.18 -2.78
CA THR A 13 -3.62 -13.21 -2.95
C THR A 13 -4.22 -14.60 -2.75
N LEU A 14 -3.56 -15.61 -3.31
CA LEU A 14 -3.88 -17.02 -3.03
C LEU A 14 -3.20 -17.47 -1.73
N PRO A 15 -3.63 -18.58 -1.11
CA PRO A 15 -2.88 -19.16 0.00
C PRO A 15 -1.42 -19.39 -0.39
N PHE A 16 -0.50 -18.77 0.37
CA PHE A 16 0.96 -18.81 0.13
C PHE A 16 1.41 -18.25 -1.23
N GLY A 17 0.59 -17.38 -1.84
CA GLY A 17 0.92 -16.70 -3.10
C GLY A 17 2.07 -15.70 -2.94
N MET A 18 2.96 -15.67 -3.95
CA MET A 18 4.08 -14.71 -3.98
C MET A 18 3.68 -13.32 -4.47
N VAL A 19 2.52 -13.20 -5.11
CA VAL A 19 1.94 -11.92 -5.54
C VAL A 19 0.85 -11.53 -4.56
N GLN A 20 0.94 -10.32 -4.04
CA GLN A 20 -0.05 -9.70 -3.18
C GLN A 20 -0.49 -8.41 -3.87
N LEU A 21 -1.53 -8.46 -4.71
CA LEU A 21 -1.99 -7.26 -5.41
C LEU A 21 -2.84 -6.43 -4.45
N SER A 22 -2.29 -5.34 -3.91
CA SER A 22 -2.94 -4.53 -2.87
C SER A 22 -2.84 -3.03 -3.14
N PRO A 23 -3.82 -2.22 -2.68
CA PRO A 23 -3.67 -0.77 -2.64
C PRO A 23 -2.56 -0.34 -1.67
N ASP A 24 -1.82 0.70 -2.05
CA ASP A 24 -0.90 1.44 -1.19
C ASP A 24 -1.48 2.82 -0.89
N THR A 25 -1.66 3.15 0.40
CA THR A 25 -2.09 4.47 0.87
C THR A 25 -0.91 5.36 1.23
N TYR A 26 0.15 4.79 1.80
CA TYR A 26 1.39 5.49 2.10
C TYR A 26 2.58 4.53 2.26
N ASN A 27 3.81 5.05 2.20
CA ASN A 27 5.02 4.23 2.26
C ASN A 27 6.14 4.77 3.17
N ALA A 28 5.89 5.86 3.92
CA ALA A 28 6.94 6.56 4.66
C ALA A 28 6.66 6.72 6.17
N VAL A 29 5.67 6.00 6.71
CA VAL A 29 5.37 5.98 8.17
C VAL A 29 5.30 4.54 8.68
N TRP A 30 5.46 4.39 9.99
CA TRP A 30 5.49 3.08 10.63
C TRP A 30 4.16 2.34 10.55
N ASP A 31 3.03 3.03 10.70
CA ASP A 31 1.71 2.38 10.65
C ASP A 31 1.37 1.81 9.25
N SER A 32 2.08 2.24 8.20
CA SER A 32 1.91 1.79 6.82
C SER A 32 2.95 0.75 6.39
N CYS A 33 3.47 -0.08 7.31
CA CYS A 33 4.46 -1.12 6.97
C CYS A 33 4.01 -2.06 5.83
N SER A 34 2.71 -2.36 5.75
CA SER A 34 2.12 -3.17 4.68
C SER A 34 1.61 -2.35 3.49
N GLY A 35 2.00 -1.09 3.36
CA GLY A 35 1.57 -0.18 2.30
C GLY A 35 0.15 0.41 2.49
N TYR A 36 -0.70 -0.20 3.32
CA TYR A 36 -2.09 0.22 3.54
C TYR A 36 -2.37 0.48 5.02
N HIS A 37 -2.99 1.62 5.33
CA HIS A 37 -3.60 1.88 6.63
C HIS A 37 -5.04 2.39 6.46
N GLU A 38 -5.99 1.84 7.24
CA GLU A 38 -7.43 2.07 6.99
C GLU A 38 -7.90 3.51 7.21
N SER A 39 -7.14 4.31 7.97
CA SER A 39 -7.47 5.72 8.25
C SER A 39 -7.09 6.67 7.13
N ASP A 40 -6.29 6.22 6.18
CA ASP A 40 -5.75 7.08 5.13
C ASP A 40 -6.83 7.41 4.11
N GLY A 41 -6.92 8.69 3.71
CA GLY A 41 -8.00 9.19 2.86
C GLY A 41 -7.83 8.94 1.36
N SER A 42 -6.65 8.49 0.92
CA SER A 42 -6.32 8.35 -0.50
C SER A 42 -5.42 7.15 -0.78
N ILE A 43 -5.41 6.72 -2.04
CA ILE A 43 -4.60 5.60 -2.55
C ILE A 43 -3.58 6.16 -3.53
N MET A 44 -2.30 5.83 -3.33
CA MET A 44 -1.20 6.13 -4.24
C MET A 44 -1.29 5.29 -5.52
N GLY A 45 -1.60 4.00 -5.39
CA GLY A 45 -1.72 3.05 -6.48
C GLY A 45 -1.86 1.61 -5.98
N PHE A 46 -1.54 0.65 -6.83
CA PHE A 46 -1.59 -0.79 -6.51
C PHE A 46 -0.26 -1.46 -6.84
N SER A 47 0.46 -1.93 -5.83
CA SER A 47 1.71 -2.69 -5.99
C SER A 47 1.46 -4.20 -5.88
N HIS A 48 2.47 -5.01 -6.23
CA HIS A 48 2.31 -6.45 -6.41
C HIS A 48 2.99 -7.30 -5.32
N THR A 49 3.70 -6.66 -4.41
CA THR A 49 4.49 -7.31 -3.35
C THR A 49 4.25 -6.61 -2.01
N HIS A 50 3.85 -7.38 -0.99
CA HIS A 50 3.57 -6.87 0.36
C HIS A 50 3.97 -7.85 1.44
N LEU A 51 4.45 -7.31 2.57
CA LEU A 51 4.64 -8.07 3.80
C LEU A 51 3.41 -7.92 4.71
N SER A 52 2.95 -9.03 5.29
CA SER A 52 1.79 -9.04 6.19
C SER A 52 2.23 -9.15 7.65
N GLY A 53 1.93 -8.13 8.45
CA GLY A 53 2.13 -8.11 9.90
C GLY A 53 3.55 -7.78 10.36
N THR A 54 4.38 -7.16 9.51
CA THR A 54 5.75 -6.78 9.86
C THR A 54 5.78 -5.47 10.65
N GLY A 55 6.86 -5.26 11.42
CA GLY A 55 7.11 -4.00 12.15
C GLY A 55 8.04 -3.02 11.44
N ILE A 56 8.45 -3.35 10.20
CA ILE A 56 9.26 -2.53 9.29
C ILE A 56 8.69 -2.74 7.88
N GLY A 57 8.56 -1.65 7.12
CA GLY A 57 8.08 -1.66 5.74
C GLY A 57 9.17 -2.00 4.72
N ASP A 58 8.78 -2.74 3.68
CA ASP A 58 9.57 -3.10 2.49
C ASP A 58 8.63 -3.63 1.40
N MET A 59 9.17 -4.10 0.27
CA MET A 59 8.45 -4.58 -0.93
C MET A 59 7.73 -3.42 -1.63
N LEU A 60 6.40 -3.34 -1.61
CA LEU A 60 5.62 -2.29 -2.30
C LEU A 60 6.07 -2.08 -3.77
N ASP A 61 6.50 -3.15 -4.42
CA ASP A 61 7.17 -3.09 -5.72
C ASP A 61 6.16 -3.06 -6.88
N PHE A 62 6.56 -2.40 -7.96
CA PHE A 62 5.78 -2.27 -9.20
C PHE A 62 4.41 -1.60 -8.97
N LEU A 63 4.44 -0.36 -8.48
CA LEU A 63 3.25 0.46 -8.25
C LEU A 63 2.56 0.82 -9.58
N LEU A 64 1.37 0.28 -9.80
CA LEU A 64 0.50 0.64 -10.91
C LEU A 64 -0.45 1.78 -10.49
N VAL A 65 -0.38 2.90 -11.20
CA VAL A 65 -1.23 4.07 -10.97
C VAL A 65 -2.15 4.28 -12.17
N PRO A 66 -3.41 3.82 -12.13
CA PRO A 66 -4.36 4.11 -13.19
C PRO A 66 -4.71 5.61 -13.18
N ALA A 67 -4.53 6.29 -14.30
CA ALA A 67 -4.79 7.72 -14.42
C ALA A 67 -5.44 8.08 -15.76
N THR A 68 -6.20 9.19 -15.75
CA THR A 68 -6.64 9.88 -16.96
C THR A 68 -6.21 11.33 -16.86
N GLY A 69 -5.92 11.97 -18.01
CA GLY A 69 -5.43 13.35 -18.04
C GLY A 69 -3.92 13.46 -17.85
N GLU A 70 -3.47 14.57 -17.26
CA GLU A 70 -2.04 14.84 -17.06
C GLU A 70 -1.41 13.86 -16.06
N VAL A 71 -0.27 13.29 -16.44
CA VAL A 71 0.49 12.36 -15.60
C VAL A 71 1.23 13.13 -14.51
N LYS A 72 0.88 12.85 -13.25
CA LYS A 72 1.62 13.33 -12.08
C LYS A 72 2.71 12.31 -11.73
N LEU A 73 3.93 12.78 -11.59
CA LEU A 73 5.10 11.92 -11.32
C LEU A 73 5.40 11.74 -9.83
N VAL A 74 4.75 12.51 -8.97
CA VAL A 74 4.97 12.51 -7.53
C VAL A 74 3.61 12.33 -6.85
N PRO A 75 3.50 11.45 -5.84
CA PRO A 75 2.26 11.29 -5.07
C PRO A 75 1.93 12.57 -4.30
N GLY A 76 0.66 12.71 -3.91
CA GLY A 76 0.21 13.77 -3.02
C GLY A 76 0.74 13.60 -1.59
N ALA A 77 0.45 14.59 -0.73
CA ALA A 77 0.66 14.43 0.71
C ALA A 77 -0.38 13.45 1.29
N LEU A 78 -0.03 12.80 2.40
CA LEU A 78 -0.92 11.85 3.09
C LEU A 78 -2.26 12.47 3.50
N ASP A 79 -2.21 13.71 3.99
CA ASP A 79 -3.36 14.45 4.56
C ASP A 79 -4.05 15.40 3.55
N ALA A 80 -3.89 15.16 2.25
CA ALA A 80 -4.39 16.05 1.19
C ALA A 80 -5.91 15.96 0.96
#